data_AF-A0A3M8GD93-F1
#
_entry.id   AF-A0A3M8GD93-F1
#
_cell.length_a   1.000
_cell.length_b   1.000
_cell.length_c   1.000
_cell.angle_alpha   90.00
_cell.angle_beta   90.00
_cell.angle_gamma   90.00
#
_symmetry.space_group_name_H-M   'P 1'
#
loop_
_entity.id
_entity.type
_entity.pdbx_description
1 polymer ?
#
loop_
_entity_poly.entity_id
_entity_poly.type
_entity_poly.pdbx_seq_one_letter_code
_entity_poly.pdbx_strand_id
1 'polypeptide(L)' 'MRNLVILLGLIFFLSFNSCARRVVVRQPANVTVVKKLPRNYKVVRINGKRYYTWNGKRYRKTRNGYVIVNI' A
#
# COMPACT_ATOMS: atom_id res chain seq x y z
N MET A 1 42.22 17.59 -19.11
CA MET A 1 42.37 16.22 -18.53
C MET A 1 41.96 16.19 -17.04
N ARG A 2 42.57 17.02 -16.17
CA ARG A 2 42.31 17.00 -14.71
C ARG A 2 40.85 17.27 -14.30
N ASN A 3 40.20 18.25 -14.93
CA ASN A 3 38.82 18.63 -14.60
C ASN A 3 37.78 17.59 -15.04
N LEU A 4 38.10 16.81 -16.07
CA LEU A 4 37.22 15.77 -16.62
C LEU A 4 37.17 14.55 -15.69
N VAL A 5 38.31 14.19 -15.09
CA VAL A 5 38.42 13.13 -14.08
C VAL A 5 37.65 13.49 -12.80
N ILE A 6 37.69 14.75 -12.39
CA ILE A 6 36.95 15.24 -11.21
C ILE A 6 35.44 15.14 -11.45
N LEU A 7 34.97 15.54 -12.64
CA LEU A 7 33.56 15.45 -13.04
C LEU A 7 33.05 14.00 -13.06
N LEU A 8 33.85 13.08 -13.62
CA LEU A 8 33.52 11.65 -13.64
C LEU A 8 33.46 11.04 -12.23
N GLY A 9 34.39 11.42 -11.35
CA GLY A 9 34.38 10.97 -9.95
C GLY A 9 33.14 11.44 -9.18
N LEU A 10 32.69 12.67 -9.42
CA LEU A 10 31.51 13.26 -8.77
C LEU A 10 30.23 12.53 -9.18
N ILE A 11 30.05 12.26 -10.47
CA ILE A 11 28.90 11.52 -11.02
C ILE A 11 28.83 10.09 -10.47
N PHE A 12 29.98 9.43 -10.32
CA PHE A 12 30.05 8.09 -9.77
C PHE A 12 29.62 8.06 -8.29
N PHE A 13 30.03 9.04 -7.50
CA PHE A 13 29.69 9.15 -6.07
C PHE A 13 28.19 9.42 -5.82
N LEU A 14 27.57 10.22 -6.69
CA LEU A 14 26.12 10.52 -6.65
C LEU A 14 25.26 9.27 -6.93
N SER A 15 25.79 8.30 -7.66
CA SER A 15 25.05 7.11 -8.11
C SER A 15 24.87 6.04 -7.01
N PHE A 16 25.71 6.05 -5.97
CA PHE A 16 25.65 5.08 -4.86
C PHE A 16 24.58 5.39 -3.80
N ASN A 17 23.98 6.58 -3.81
CA ASN A 17 22.98 6.98 -2.81
C ASN A 17 21.53 6.60 -3.17
N SER A 18 21.29 5.93 -4.31
CA SER A 18 19.95 5.52 -4.71
C SER A 18 19.48 4.26 -3.96
N CYS A 19 19.18 4.40 -2.67
CA CYS A 19 18.59 3.33 -1.87
C CYS A 19 17.06 3.34 -2.01
N ALA A 20 16.54 2.84 -3.14
CA ALA A 20 15.11 2.64 -3.34
C ALA A 20 14.60 1.46 -2.48
N ARG A 21 13.92 1.75 -1.36
CA ARG A 21 13.34 0.72 -0.49
C ARG A 21 12.06 0.15 -1.10
N ARG A 22 12.09 -1.12 -1.52
CA ARG A 22 10.89 -1.83 -2.01
C ARG A 22 9.95 -2.17 -0.85
N VAL A 23 8.73 -1.64 -0.89
CA VAL A 23 7.65 -2.07 0.02
C VAL A 23 7.02 -3.35 -0.53
N VAL A 24 7.30 -4.49 0.11
CA VAL A 24 6.64 -5.76 -0.23
C VAL A 24 5.36 -5.86 0.59
N VAL A 25 4.21 -5.68 -0.05
CA VAL A 25 2.90 -5.93 0.57
C VAL A 25 2.68 -7.44 0.59
N ARG A 26 2.71 -8.07 1.78
CA ARG A 26 2.38 -9.49 1.92
C ARG A 26 0.91 -9.71 1.62
N GLN A 27 0.62 -10.70 0.78
CA GLN A 27 -0.74 -11.09 0.47
C GLN A 27 -1.34 -11.84 1.67
N PRO A 28 -2.53 -11.48 2.17
CA PRO A 28 -3.15 -12.18 3.28
C PRO A 28 -3.45 -13.64 2.88
N ALA A 29 -2.94 -14.60 3.66
CA ALA A 29 -3.06 -16.03 3.39
C ALA A 29 -4.50 -16.57 3.48
N ASN A 30 -5.35 -15.91 4.28
CA ASN A 30 -6.76 -16.26 4.42
C ASN A 30 -7.62 -14.99 4.32
N VAL A 31 -8.28 -14.82 3.17
CA VAL A 31 -9.22 -13.72 2.96
C VAL A 31 -10.63 -14.24 3.17
N THR A 32 -11.22 -13.94 4.34
CA THR A 32 -12.64 -14.22 4.56
C THR A 32 -13.47 -13.28 3.69
N VAL A 33 -14.15 -13.83 2.67
CA VAL A 33 -15.04 -13.07 1.80
C VAL A 33 -16.46 -13.08 2.38
N VAL A 34 -16.94 -11.91 2.75
CA VAL A 34 -18.33 -11.71 3.19
C VAL A 34 -19.16 -11.31 1.98
N LYS A 35 -20.20 -12.08 1.64
CA LYS A 35 -21.06 -11.80 0.47
C LYS A 35 -21.93 -10.55 0.65
N LYS A 36 -22.49 -10.35 1.85
CA LYS A 36 -23.41 -9.24 2.15
C LYS A 36 -23.10 -8.66 3.52
N LEU A 37 -22.91 -7.34 3.60
CA LEU A 37 -22.80 -6.65 4.89
C LEU A 37 -24.18 -6.49 5.53
N PRO A 38 -24.27 -6.61 6.87
CA PRO A 38 -25.48 -6.28 7.61
C PRO A 38 -25.89 -4.81 7.41
N ARG A 39 -27.20 -4.51 7.48
CA ARG A 39 -27.74 -3.17 7.15
C ARG A 39 -27.13 -2.00 7.94
N ASN A 40 -26.63 -2.25 9.15
CA ASN A 40 -26.14 -1.20 10.07
C ASN A 40 -24.63 -0.91 9.90
N TYR A 41 -24.08 -1.05 8.68
CA TYR A 41 -22.68 -0.68 8.42
C TYR A 41 -22.54 0.85 8.35
N LYS A 42 -21.36 1.35 8.73
CA LYS A 42 -20.97 2.76 8.50
C LYS A 42 -19.96 2.83 7.36
N VAL A 43 -19.94 3.92 6.60
CA VAL A 43 -18.98 4.15 5.52
C VAL A 43 -17.96 5.18 5.97
N VAL A 44 -16.68 4.83 5.90
CA VAL A 44 -15.55 5.68 6.31
C VAL A 44 -14.59 5.84 5.13
N ARG A 45 -14.02 7.04 4.96
CA ARG A 45 -12.96 7.30 3.98
C ARG A 45 -11.62 7.44 4.70
N ILE A 46 -10.63 6.66 4.27
CA ILE A 46 -9.25 6.72 4.76
C ILE A 46 -8.35 6.83 3.54
N ASN A 47 -7.52 7.87 3.46
CA ASN A 47 -6.61 8.14 2.32
C ASN A 47 -7.33 8.08 0.96
N GLY A 48 -8.51 8.70 0.87
CA GLY A 48 -9.35 8.72 -0.34
C GLY A 48 -10.07 7.41 -0.67
N LYS A 49 -9.74 6.30 0.00
CA LYS A 49 -10.37 4.99 -0.22
C LYS A 49 -11.58 4.81 0.69
N ARG A 50 -12.64 4.21 0.14
CA ARG A 50 -13.88 3.89 0.87
C ARG A 50 -13.76 2.55 1.59
N TYR A 51 -14.08 2.55 2.88
CA TYR A 51 -14.15 1.38 3.73
C TYR A 51 -15.52 1.31 4.40
N TYR A 52 -15.99 0.09 4.63
CA TYR A 52 -17.27 -0.18 5.29
C TYR A 52 -16.94 -0.74 6.67
N THR A 53 -17.45 -0.16 7.74
CA THR A 53 -17.14 -0.58 9.10
C THR A 53 -18.36 -1.18 9.77
N TRP A 54 -18.21 -2.37 10.32
CA TRP A 54 -19.28 -3.07 11.02
C TRP A 54 -18.69 -3.91 12.16
N ASN A 55 -19.30 -3.82 13.34
CA ASN A 55 -18.86 -4.52 14.55
C ASN A 55 -17.35 -4.39 14.84
N GLY A 56 -16.81 -3.16 14.73
CA GLY A 56 -15.38 -2.87 14.94
C GLY A 56 -14.44 -3.33 13.81
N LYS A 57 -14.91 -4.13 12.86
CA LYS A 57 -14.13 -4.60 11.71
C LYS A 57 -14.29 -3.67 10.51
N ARG A 58 -13.23 -3.53 9.71
CA ARG A 58 -13.24 -2.75 8.46
C ARG A 58 -13.26 -3.68 7.26
N TYR A 59 -14.07 -3.33 6.29
CA TYR A 59 -14.34 -4.11 5.09
C TYR A 59 -14.06 -3.29 3.84
N ARG A 60 -13.43 -3.91 2.85
CA ARG A 60 -13.23 -3.33 1.51
C ARG A 60 -14.05 -4.12 0.50
N LYS A 61 -14.77 -3.40 -0.36
CA LYS A 61 -15.54 -4.01 -1.45
C LYS A 61 -14.59 -4.57 -2.52
N THR A 62 -14.88 -5.78 -3.00
CA THR A 62 -14.21 -6.46 -4.10
C THR A 62 -15.25 -6.93 -5.13
N ARG A 63 -14.82 -7.55 -6.24
CA ARG A 63 -15.73 -8.08 -7.26
C ARG A 63 -16.68 -9.16 -6.70
N ASN A 64 -16.20 -9.96 -5.75
CA ASN A 64 -16.91 -11.14 -5.24
C ASN A 64 -17.56 -10.93 -3.86
N GLY A 65 -17.49 -9.72 -3.30
CA GLY A 65 -18.04 -9.40 -1.98
C GLY A 65 -17.22 -8.38 -1.22
N TYR A 66 -16.97 -8.65 0.05
CA TYR A 66 -16.23 -7.77 0.95
C TYR A 66 -15.14 -8.54 1.68
N VAL A 67 -13.97 -7.92 1.79
CA VAL A 67 -12.82 -8.50 2.48
C VAL A 67 -12.50 -7.70 3.73
N ILE A 68 -12.17 -8.38 4.83
CA ILE A 68 -11.73 -7.72 6.06
C ILE A 68 -10.32 -7.16 5.83
N VAL A 69 -10.11 -5.92 6.25
CA VAL A 69 -8.83 -5.22 6.12
C VAL A 69 -8.41 -4.68 7.49
N ASN A 70 -7.20 -5.01 7.90
CA ASN A 70 -6.49 -4.27 8.93
C ASN A 70 -5.68 -3.18 8.22
N ILE A 71 -5.96 -1.93 8.60
CA ILE A 71 -5.25 -0.73 8.13
C ILE A 71 -4.40 -0.26 9.29
#